data_AF-A0A6C0F188-F1
#
_entry.id   AF-A0A6C0F188-F1
#
_cell.length_a   1.000
_cell.length_b   1.000
_cell.length_c   1.000
_cell.angle_alpha   90.00
_cell.angle_beta   90.00
_cell.angle_gamma   90.00
#
_symmetry.space_group_name_H-M   'P 1'
#
loop_
_entity.id
_entity.type
_entity.pdbx_description
1 polymer ?
#
loop_
_entity_poly.entity_id
_entity_poly.type
_entity_poly.pdbx_seq_one_letter_code
_entity_poly.pdbx_strand_id
1 'polypeptide(L)'
;MTLCASCKNKTSFDQCTSLALKGLLFCGKHIKCREKRIWAVLNGNNTKAVIIQKHWRGYFIRQKLRLAGPGVLNRKDCHNTEELVTMDSKTEVHPLDYFAFREADKLYWFDIRSLYQYVRNTSRPINPYTRQPLTLDDRKRLRKLCQIRKRQSIFNLHAEPVYSDFSDLVGKKWLDVSQIIEENGFDDMNHLLFCSLNKTQLYIFINFIHLDLVAYAAEHTTPNTSRKKYVEWMKTLISKFVKYKYASLQASYNVARSLLSILNDSPEPYTLCFIIISSVCRM
;
A
#
# COMPACT_ATOMS: atom_id res chain seq x y z
N MET A 1 -19.08 -25.73 9.34
CA MET A 1 -20.52 -25.91 9.04
C MET A 1 -21.28 -24.74 9.62
N THR A 2 -22.23 -24.16 8.89
CA THR A 2 -23.01 -22.99 9.32
C THR A 2 -24.24 -23.42 10.11
N LEU A 3 -24.62 -22.64 11.13
CA LEU A 3 -25.86 -22.83 11.87
C LEU A 3 -27.08 -22.42 11.03
N CYS A 4 -28.24 -22.96 11.37
CA CYS A 4 -29.51 -22.57 10.78
C CYS A 4 -29.78 -21.07 11.01
N ALA A 5 -30.21 -20.37 9.96
CA ALA A 5 -30.49 -18.94 9.99
C ALA A 5 -31.86 -18.58 10.63
N SER A 6 -32.66 -19.58 11.02
CA SER A 6 -33.98 -19.38 11.65
C SER A 6 -33.87 -19.23 13.17
N CYS A 7 -34.84 -18.55 13.78
CA CYS A 7 -35.06 -18.61 15.23
C CYS A 7 -35.41 -20.04 15.68
N LYS A 8 -35.07 -20.38 16.93
CA LYS A 8 -35.27 -21.70 17.53
C LYS A 8 -36.73 -22.17 17.45
N ASN A 9 -37.68 -21.29 17.78
CA ASN A 9 -39.12 -21.55 17.72
C ASN A 9 -39.90 -20.25 17.40
N LYS A 10 -41.24 -20.28 17.49
CA LYS A 10 -42.12 -19.13 17.13
C LYS A 10 -42.08 -17.97 18.14
N THR A 11 -41.65 -18.21 19.38
CA THR A 11 -41.67 -17.22 20.46
C THR A 11 -40.28 -16.71 20.84
N SER A 12 -39.25 -17.53 20.67
CA SER A 12 -37.85 -17.20 20.96
C SER A 12 -37.24 -16.31 19.88
N PHE A 13 -36.29 -15.47 20.30
CA PHE A 13 -35.40 -14.68 19.46
C PHE A 13 -34.01 -15.31 19.31
N ASP A 14 -33.76 -16.48 19.91
CA ASP A 14 -32.48 -17.17 19.84
C ASP A 14 -32.31 -17.89 18.51
N GLN A 15 -31.06 -18.01 18.04
CA GLN A 15 -30.75 -18.74 16.82
C GLN A 15 -30.96 -20.24 17.03
N CYS A 16 -31.48 -20.91 15.99
CA CYS A 16 -31.54 -22.37 15.99
C CYS A 16 -30.11 -22.96 16.05
N THR A 17 -29.88 -23.87 16.99
CA THR A 17 -28.59 -24.54 17.22
C THR A 17 -28.31 -25.67 16.21
N SER A 18 -29.30 -26.06 15.41
CA SER A 18 -29.12 -27.08 14.38
C SER A 18 -28.28 -26.54 13.22
N LEU A 19 -27.47 -27.41 12.61
CA LEU A 19 -26.71 -27.09 11.42
C LEU A 19 -27.66 -26.86 10.23
N ALA A 20 -27.30 -25.89 9.39
CA ALA A 20 -27.93 -25.70 8.10
C ALA A 20 -27.58 -26.86 7.16
N LEU A 21 -28.52 -27.21 6.28
CA LEU A 21 -28.25 -28.18 5.23
C LEU A 21 -27.17 -27.65 4.27
N LYS A 22 -26.38 -28.54 3.67
CA LYS A 22 -25.27 -28.15 2.79
C LYS A 22 -25.79 -27.28 1.63
N GLY A 23 -25.23 -26.09 1.47
CA GLY A 23 -25.63 -25.12 0.44
C GLY A 23 -26.93 -24.35 0.74
N LEU A 24 -27.53 -24.54 1.92
CA LEU A 24 -28.80 -23.91 2.30
C LEU A 24 -28.65 -23.10 3.60
N LEU A 25 -29.61 -22.22 3.85
CA LEU A 25 -29.63 -21.35 5.04
C LEU A 25 -30.30 -22.00 6.26
N PHE A 26 -31.09 -23.05 6.07
CA PHE A 26 -31.95 -23.63 7.10
C PHE A 26 -31.63 -25.09 7.36
N CYS A 27 -31.93 -25.57 8.57
CA CYS A 27 -31.93 -26.99 8.88
C CYS A 27 -33.16 -27.69 8.25
N GLY A 28 -33.17 -29.02 8.24
CA GLY A 28 -34.26 -29.80 7.66
C GLY A 28 -35.65 -29.57 8.27
N LYS A 29 -35.72 -29.05 9.50
CA LYS A 29 -36.99 -28.65 10.15
C LYS A 29 -37.45 -27.28 9.66
N HIS A 30 -36.60 -26.27 9.77
CA HIS A 30 -36.97 -24.88 9.44
C HIS A 30 -37.14 -24.63 7.94
N ILE A 31 -36.51 -25.43 7.07
CA ILE A 31 -36.75 -25.32 5.62
C ILE A 31 -38.18 -25.70 5.22
N LYS A 32 -38.80 -26.62 5.97
CA LYS A 32 -40.17 -27.08 5.76
C LYS A 32 -41.22 -26.18 6.42
N CYS A 33 -40.80 -25.26 7.30
CA CYS A 33 -41.72 -24.30 7.91
C CYS A 33 -42.28 -23.33 6.85
N ARG A 34 -43.59 -23.09 6.90
CA ARG A 34 -44.25 -22.14 5.98
C ARG A 34 -43.66 -20.74 6.11
N GLU A 35 -43.58 -20.24 7.34
CA GLU A 35 -42.98 -18.96 7.69
C GLU A 35 -41.56 -19.15 8.25
N LYS A 36 -40.60 -18.44 7.66
CA LYS A 36 -39.18 -18.50 8.04
C LYS A 36 -38.88 -17.28 8.88
N ARG A 37 -38.77 -17.46 10.20
CA ARG A 37 -38.38 -16.42 11.14
C ARG A 37 -36.86 -16.25 11.12
N ILE A 38 -36.35 -15.38 10.27
CA ILE A 38 -34.89 -15.19 10.10
C ILE A 38 -34.33 -14.49 11.35
N TRP A 39 -33.42 -15.18 12.05
CA TRP A 39 -32.83 -14.73 13.31
C TRP A 39 -32.14 -13.36 13.19
N ALA A 40 -31.37 -13.15 12.12
CA ALA A 40 -30.64 -11.90 11.90
C ALA A 40 -31.55 -10.69 11.64
N VAL A 41 -32.73 -10.93 11.05
CA VAL A 41 -33.71 -9.87 10.77
C VAL A 41 -34.43 -9.48 12.07
N LEU A 42 -34.93 -10.47 12.81
CA LEU A 42 -35.71 -10.23 14.03
C LEU A 42 -34.88 -9.59 15.16
N ASN A 43 -33.58 -9.88 15.23
CA ASN A 43 -32.69 -9.26 16.23
C ASN A 43 -32.06 -7.93 15.77
N GLY A 44 -32.44 -7.42 14.58
CA GLY A 44 -31.87 -6.19 14.04
C GLY A 44 -30.36 -6.28 13.76
N ASN A 45 -29.80 -7.48 13.60
CA ASN A 45 -28.38 -7.65 13.31
C ASN A 45 -28.03 -7.08 11.93
N ASN A 46 -28.94 -7.21 10.96
CA ASN A 46 -28.76 -6.67 9.62
C ASN A 46 -28.66 -5.13 9.62
N THR A 47 -29.50 -4.44 10.38
CA THR A 47 -29.47 -2.96 10.44
C THR A 47 -28.19 -2.46 11.11
N LYS A 48 -27.77 -3.10 12.21
CA LYS A 48 -26.48 -2.81 12.87
C LYS A 48 -25.30 -3.04 11.93
N ALA A 49 -25.29 -4.15 11.19
CA ALA A 49 -24.26 -4.46 10.21
C ALA A 49 -24.18 -3.39 9.09
N VAL A 50 -25.33 -2.93 8.59
CA VAL A 50 -25.39 -1.85 7.58
C VAL A 50 -24.79 -0.55 8.11
N ILE A 51 -25.05 -0.19 9.37
CA ILE A 51 -24.47 1.01 10.00
C ILE A 51 -22.94 0.88 10.08
N ILE A 52 -22.43 -0.27 10.55
CA ILE A 52 -20.98 -0.53 10.61
C ILE A 52 -20.36 -0.42 9.21
N GLN A 53 -20.97 -1.06 8.20
CA GLN A 53 -20.51 -0.99 6.82
C GLN A 53 -20.52 0.44 6.27
N LYS A 54 -21.54 1.25 6.59
CA LYS A 54 -21.62 2.67 6.21
C LYS A 54 -20.44 3.46 6.77
N HIS A 55 -20.16 3.32 8.08
CA HIS A 55 -19.04 4.01 8.71
C HIS A 55 -17.69 3.53 8.17
N TRP A 56 -17.55 2.22 7.95
CA TRP A 56 -16.36 1.60 7.37
C TRP A 56 -16.07 2.13 5.97
N ARG A 57 -17.04 2.05 5.04
CA ARG A 57 -16.90 2.59 3.67
C ARG A 57 -16.58 4.09 3.69
N GLY A 58 -17.31 4.86 4.50
CA GLY A 58 -17.08 6.29 4.64
C GLY A 58 -15.68 6.62 5.18
N TYR A 59 -15.15 5.81 6.10
CA TYR A 59 -13.80 5.98 6.64
C TYR A 59 -12.75 5.88 5.52
N PHE A 60 -12.79 4.84 4.68
CA PHE A 60 -11.82 4.71 3.59
C PHE A 60 -11.87 5.85 2.58
N ILE A 61 -13.07 6.32 2.23
CA ILE A 61 -13.21 7.47 1.33
C ILE A 61 -12.62 8.72 1.97
N ARG A 62 -13.00 9.05 3.22
CA ARG A 62 -12.45 10.22 3.93
C ARG A 62 -10.94 10.15 4.11
N GLN A 63 -10.38 8.96 4.36
CA GLN A 63 -8.93 8.78 4.42
C GLN A 63 -8.25 9.08 3.08
N LYS A 64 -8.81 8.61 1.96
CA LYS A 64 -8.29 8.94 0.61
C LYS A 64 -8.36 10.44 0.33
N LEU A 65 -9.49 11.09 0.64
CA LEU A 65 -9.64 12.54 0.47
C LEU A 65 -8.67 13.34 1.35
N ARG A 66 -8.43 12.89 2.59
CA ARG A 66 -7.43 13.52 3.47
C ARG A 66 -6.02 13.41 2.90
N LEU A 67 -5.64 12.24 2.39
CA LEU A 67 -4.35 12.03 1.72
C LEU A 67 -4.25 12.81 0.41
N ALA A 68 -5.35 13.02 -0.31
CA ALA A 68 -5.37 13.81 -1.54
C ALA A 68 -5.04 15.28 -1.27
N GLY A 69 -5.45 15.81 -0.11
CA GLY A 69 -5.11 17.16 0.33
C GLY A 69 -6.22 18.19 0.13
N PRO A 70 -5.91 19.46 0.38
CA PRO A 70 -6.87 20.55 0.27
C PRO A 70 -7.41 20.70 -1.15
N GLY A 71 -8.62 21.25 -1.27
CA GLY A 71 -9.28 21.52 -2.54
C GLY A 71 -9.93 20.31 -3.23
N VAL A 72 -9.74 19.08 -2.73
CA VAL A 72 -10.26 17.86 -3.39
C VAL A 72 -11.77 17.87 -3.66
N LEU A 73 -12.57 18.47 -2.77
CA LEU A 73 -14.03 18.64 -2.92
C LEU A 73 -14.45 20.07 -3.32
N ASN A 74 -13.56 21.06 -3.20
CA ASN A 74 -13.84 22.45 -3.55
C ASN A 74 -12.59 23.09 -4.18
N ARG A 75 -12.58 23.16 -5.51
CA ARG A 75 -11.39 23.54 -6.29
C ARG A 75 -11.33 25.02 -6.64
N LYS A 76 -12.15 25.85 -5.98
CA LYS A 76 -12.17 27.30 -6.20
C LYS A 76 -10.80 27.93 -5.94
N ASP A 77 -10.15 27.49 -4.86
CA ASP A 77 -8.87 28.06 -4.40
C ASP A 77 -7.63 27.46 -5.10
N CYS A 78 -7.82 26.49 -6.01
CA CYS A 78 -6.72 25.94 -6.80
C CYS A 78 -6.14 27.01 -7.74
N HIS A 79 -4.82 27.17 -7.69
CA HIS A 79 -4.07 28.16 -8.46
C HIS A 79 -4.00 27.82 -9.94
N ASN A 80 -3.67 26.57 -10.29
CA ASN A 80 -3.75 26.10 -11.67
C ASN A 80 -5.19 25.71 -12.04
N THR A 81 -5.59 26.00 -13.28
CA THR A 81 -6.93 25.73 -13.81
C THR A 81 -7.04 24.39 -14.54
N GLU A 82 -5.94 23.91 -15.09
CA GLU A 82 -5.87 22.71 -15.94
C GLU A 82 -4.84 21.71 -15.41
N GLU A 83 -5.05 20.44 -15.74
CA GLU A 83 -4.16 19.32 -15.43
C GLU A 83 -2.89 19.35 -16.32
N LEU A 84 -1.74 18.98 -15.76
CA LEU A 84 -0.44 19.07 -16.42
C LEU A 84 -0.32 18.25 -17.72
N VAL A 85 -0.93 17.07 -17.77
CA VAL A 85 -0.77 16.08 -18.84
C VAL A 85 -2.03 15.97 -19.67
N THR A 86 -3.20 15.83 -19.04
CA THR A 86 -4.46 15.63 -19.77
C THR A 86 -5.10 16.93 -20.24
N MET A 87 -4.66 18.08 -19.69
CA MET A 87 -5.28 19.39 -19.92
C MET A 87 -6.75 19.46 -19.47
N ASP A 88 -7.20 18.47 -18.69
CA ASP A 88 -8.57 18.46 -18.15
C ASP A 88 -8.77 19.65 -17.23
N SER A 89 -9.97 20.23 -17.25
CA SER A 89 -10.32 21.30 -16.34
C SER A 89 -10.29 20.80 -14.90
N LYS A 90 -9.91 21.70 -13.98
CA LYS A 90 -10.00 21.41 -12.55
C LYS A 90 -11.38 21.01 -12.11
N THR A 91 -12.47 21.23 -12.84
CA THR A 91 -13.81 20.74 -12.43
C THR A 91 -14.13 19.33 -12.89
N GLU A 92 -13.37 18.77 -13.83
CA GLU A 92 -13.69 17.52 -14.52
C GLU A 92 -13.01 16.30 -13.89
N VAL A 93 -11.82 16.48 -13.32
CA VAL A 93 -11.05 15.38 -12.72
C VAL A 93 -11.81 14.74 -11.55
N HIS A 94 -11.85 13.42 -11.46
CA HIS A 94 -12.57 12.76 -10.38
C HIS A 94 -11.87 12.96 -9.02
N PRO A 95 -12.60 13.19 -7.90
CA PRO A 95 -11.97 13.45 -6.59
C PRO A 95 -11.02 12.34 -6.07
N LEU A 96 -11.17 11.10 -6.55
CA LEU A 96 -10.27 9.99 -6.19
C LEU A 96 -9.00 9.91 -7.05
N ASP A 97 -8.93 10.70 -8.11
CA ASP A 97 -7.77 10.86 -8.97
C ASP A 97 -7.04 12.20 -8.71
N TYR A 98 -7.55 13.01 -7.78
CA TYR A 98 -6.98 14.31 -7.40
C TYR A 98 -5.88 14.18 -6.35
N PHE A 99 -4.84 15.02 -6.46
CA PHE A 99 -3.86 15.28 -5.42
C PHE A 99 -3.47 16.75 -5.39
N ALA A 100 -3.22 17.31 -4.21
CA ALA A 100 -2.79 18.69 -4.08
C ALA A 100 -1.94 18.93 -2.83
N PHE A 101 -1.17 20.01 -2.89
CA PHE A 101 -0.36 20.52 -1.81
C PHE A 101 -0.28 22.05 -1.88
N ARG A 102 0.05 22.68 -0.75
CA ARG A 102 0.24 24.13 -0.66
C ARG A 102 1.71 24.47 -0.76
N GLU A 103 2.01 25.50 -1.53
CA GLU A 103 3.36 26.02 -1.69
C GLU A 103 3.29 27.54 -1.89
N ALA A 104 4.06 28.31 -1.11
CA ALA A 104 4.06 29.77 -1.14
C ALA A 104 2.63 30.37 -1.16
N ASP A 105 1.78 29.94 -0.22
CA ASP A 105 0.36 30.31 -0.05
C ASP A 105 -0.59 29.92 -1.19
N LYS A 106 -0.09 29.30 -2.25
CA LYS A 106 -0.87 28.83 -3.39
C LYS A 106 -1.19 27.34 -3.27
N LEU A 107 -2.37 26.96 -3.75
CA LEU A 107 -2.79 25.56 -3.81
C LEU A 107 -2.57 25.01 -5.22
N TYR A 108 -1.64 24.07 -5.38
CA TYR A 108 -1.41 23.38 -6.65
C TYR A 108 -2.07 22.01 -6.64
N TRP A 109 -2.79 21.68 -7.70
CA TRP A 109 -3.45 20.38 -7.85
C TRP A 109 -3.01 19.65 -9.11
N PHE A 110 -3.12 18.32 -9.06
CA PHE A 110 -2.69 17.42 -10.12
C PHE A 110 -3.60 16.19 -10.17
N ASP A 111 -3.64 15.52 -11.32
CA ASP A 111 -4.04 14.12 -11.36
C ASP A 111 -2.93 13.27 -10.69
N ILE A 112 -3.31 12.32 -9.83
CA ILE A 112 -2.40 11.42 -9.12
C ILE A 112 -1.47 10.71 -10.11
N ARG A 113 -1.98 10.30 -11.28
CA ARG A 113 -1.21 9.59 -12.31
C ARG A 113 -0.15 10.49 -12.92
N SER A 114 -0.54 11.72 -13.27
CA SER A 114 0.38 12.73 -13.84
C SER A 114 1.49 13.07 -12.86
N LEU A 115 1.14 13.38 -11.61
CA LEU A 115 2.14 13.70 -10.61
C LEU A 115 3.01 12.48 -10.26
N TYR A 116 2.42 11.29 -10.10
CA TYR A 116 3.18 10.08 -9.83
C TYR A 116 4.18 9.76 -10.95
N GLN A 117 3.77 9.90 -12.22
CA GLN A 117 4.64 9.74 -13.38
C GLN A 117 5.80 10.74 -13.37
N TYR A 118 5.55 11.97 -12.95
CA TYR A 118 6.56 13.01 -12.83
C TYR A 118 7.58 12.69 -11.71
N VAL A 119 7.11 12.37 -10.50
CA VAL A 119 7.98 12.22 -9.32
C VAL A 119 8.75 10.90 -9.29
N ARG A 120 8.24 9.83 -9.91
CA ARG A 120 8.85 8.49 -9.83
C ARG A 120 10.20 8.36 -10.54
N ASN A 121 10.61 9.37 -11.31
CA ASN A 121 11.82 9.33 -12.14
C ASN A 121 13.00 10.10 -11.53
N THR A 122 12.84 10.71 -10.35
CA THR A 122 13.86 11.52 -9.69
C THR A 122 13.93 11.19 -8.20
N SER A 123 15.12 11.21 -7.60
CA SER A 123 15.26 11.03 -6.14
C SER A 123 14.63 12.21 -5.38
N ARG A 124 14.78 13.43 -5.93
CA ARG A 124 14.28 14.67 -5.34
C ARG A 124 13.17 15.23 -6.23
N PRO A 125 11.92 14.78 -6.02
CA PRO A 125 10.81 15.30 -6.80
C PRO A 125 10.58 16.76 -6.50
N ILE A 126 10.37 17.53 -7.57
CA ILE A 126 10.05 18.95 -7.54
C ILE A 126 8.64 19.19 -8.03
N ASN A 127 8.07 20.34 -7.71
CA ASN A 127 6.79 20.77 -8.22
C ASN A 127 6.96 21.13 -9.71
N PRO A 128 6.16 20.56 -10.64
CA PRO A 128 6.25 20.86 -12.08
C PRO A 128 6.12 22.35 -12.42
N TYR A 129 5.38 23.13 -11.62
CA TYR A 129 5.13 24.55 -11.89
C TYR A 129 6.21 25.47 -11.33
N THR A 130 6.66 25.23 -10.10
CA THR A 130 7.55 26.16 -9.36
C THR A 130 8.99 25.67 -9.27
N ARG A 131 9.22 24.39 -9.59
CA ARG A 131 10.51 23.68 -9.46
C ARG A 131 11.05 23.61 -8.03
N GLN A 132 10.24 23.92 -7.02
CA GLN A 132 10.61 23.74 -5.63
C GLN A 132 10.51 22.26 -5.22
N PRO A 133 11.39 21.75 -4.34
CA PRO A 133 11.29 20.39 -3.82
C PRO A 133 9.96 20.13 -3.11
N LEU A 134 9.34 18.97 -3.36
CA LEU A 134 8.16 18.54 -2.62
C LEU A 134 8.54 18.25 -1.16
N THR A 135 7.67 18.63 -0.24
CA THR A 135 7.84 18.31 1.18
C THR A 135 7.81 16.79 1.40
N LEU A 136 8.53 16.30 2.43
CA LEU A 136 8.53 14.87 2.76
C LEU A 136 7.12 14.33 3.05
N ASP A 137 6.25 15.15 3.65
CA ASP A 137 4.86 14.79 3.93
C ASP A 137 4.05 14.60 2.64
N ASP A 138 4.18 15.50 1.66
CA ASP A 138 3.49 15.37 0.38
C ASP A 138 3.95 14.15 -0.41
N ARG A 139 5.27 13.86 -0.40
CA ARG A 139 5.81 12.64 -1.01
C ARG A 139 5.20 11.38 -0.37
N LYS A 140 5.16 11.34 0.97
CA LYS A 140 4.55 10.22 1.73
C LYS A 140 3.05 10.09 1.45
N ARG A 141 2.31 11.19 1.42
CA ARG A 141 0.87 11.24 1.10
C ARG A 141 0.60 10.67 -0.28
N LEU A 142 1.34 11.13 -1.29
CA LEU A 142 1.23 10.65 -2.67
C LEU A 142 1.57 9.15 -2.77
N ARG A 143 2.67 8.71 -2.16
CA ARG A 143 3.07 7.29 -2.12
C ARG A 143 1.98 6.43 -1.49
N LYS A 144 1.38 6.88 -0.37
CA LYS A 144 0.31 6.16 0.31
C LYS A 144 -0.93 6.01 -0.58
N LEU A 145 -1.30 7.05 -1.32
CA LEU A 145 -2.39 6.98 -2.30
C LEU A 145 -2.08 5.98 -3.42
N CYS A 146 -0.89 6.03 -4.01
CA CYS A 146 -0.47 5.09 -5.04
C CYS A 146 -0.49 3.63 -4.55
N GLN A 147 -0.09 3.38 -3.30
CA GLN A 147 -0.21 2.06 -2.67
C GLN A 147 -1.67 1.62 -2.50
N ILE A 148 -2.56 2.52 -2.08
CA ILE A 148 -4.00 2.23 -1.94
C ILE A 148 -4.60 1.87 -3.30
N ARG A 149 -4.32 2.67 -4.33
CA ARG A 149 -4.76 2.42 -5.72
C ARG A 149 -4.28 1.07 -6.23
N LYS A 150 -3.00 0.75 -6.03
CA LYS A 150 -2.41 -0.55 -6.39
C LYS A 150 -3.12 -1.73 -5.71
N ARG A 151 -3.45 -1.63 -4.42
CA ARG A 151 -4.22 -2.67 -3.69
C ARG A 151 -5.65 -2.83 -4.20
N GLN A 152 -6.19 -1.80 -4.84
CA GLN A 152 -7.52 -1.79 -5.46
C GLN A 152 -7.48 -2.15 -6.95
N SER A 153 -6.32 -2.57 -7.46
CA SER A 153 -6.10 -2.83 -8.90
C SER A 153 -6.38 -1.62 -9.79
N ILE A 154 -6.21 -0.41 -9.25
CA ILE A 154 -6.31 0.85 -9.99
C ILE A 154 -4.91 1.24 -10.46
N PHE A 155 -4.78 1.59 -11.74
CA PHE A 155 -3.50 1.97 -12.32
C PHE A 155 -3.04 3.36 -11.85
N ASN A 156 -1.72 3.52 -11.68
CA ASN A 156 -1.10 4.75 -11.16
C ASN A 156 -0.44 5.59 -12.27
N LEU A 157 -0.57 5.21 -13.53
CA LEU A 157 -0.01 5.94 -14.66
C LEU A 157 -1.11 6.13 -15.72
N HIS A 158 -0.92 7.05 -16.66
CA HIS A 158 -1.85 7.19 -17.80
C HIS A 158 -1.59 6.12 -18.86
N ALA A 159 -0.34 5.71 -19.03
CA ALA A 159 0.08 4.66 -19.94
C ALA A 159 1.00 3.67 -19.23
N GLU A 160 1.13 2.47 -19.78
CA GLU A 160 2.10 1.49 -19.29
C GLU A 160 3.53 2.05 -19.39
N PRO A 161 4.36 1.86 -18.36
CA PRO A 161 5.73 2.36 -18.39
C PRO A 161 6.54 1.55 -19.39
N VAL A 162 7.10 2.25 -20.38
CA VAL A 162 8.08 1.67 -21.32
C VAL A 162 9.46 1.77 -20.68
N TYR A 163 10.09 0.63 -20.45
CA TYR A 163 11.48 0.54 -20.01
C TYR A 163 12.37 0.26 -21.21
N SER A 164 13.52 0.91 -21.30
CA SER A 164 14.47 0.69 -22.39
C SER A 164 15.03 -0.73 -22.36
N ASP A 165 15.37 -1.21 -21.18
CA ASP A 165 15.86 -2.56 -20.93
C ASP A 165 15.53 -3.03 -19.50
N PHE A 166 15.94 -4.26 -19.17
CA PHE A 166 15.75 -4.80 -17.84
C PHE A 166 16.58 -4.06 -16.78
N SER A 167 17.73 -3.48 -17.17
CA SER A 167 18.61 -2.73 -16.25
C SER A 167 17.93 -1.46 -15.75
N ASP A 168 17.27 -0.71 -16.64
CA ASP A 168 16.47 0.46 -16.30
C ASP A 168 15.34 0.09 -15.34
N LEU A 169 14.63 -1.02 -15.59
CA LEU A 169 13.62 -1.51 -14.64
C LEU A 169 14.20 -1.77 -13.24
N VAL A 170 15.39 -2.38 -13.14
CA VAL A 170 16.05 -2.61 -11.85
C VAL A 170 16.45 -1.29 -11.19
N GLY A 171 17.03 -0.36 -11.96
CA GLY A 171 17.39 0.97 -11.49
C GLY A 171 16.20 1.73 -10.92
N LYS A 172 15.05 1.69 -11.60
CA LYS A 172 13.80 2.31 -11.12
C LYS A 172 13.31 1.69 -9.81
N LYS A 173 13.52 0.39 -9.58
CA LYS A 173 13.18 -0.24 -8.28
C LYS A 173 14.09 0.23 -7.17
N TRP A 174 15.39 0.39 -7.43
CA TRP A 174 16.31 0.96 -6.44
C TRP A 174 16.06 2.44 -6.18
N LEU A 175 15.63 3.18 -7.21
CA LEU A 175 15.19 4.55 -7.05
C LEU A 175 13.96 4.64 -6.13
N ASP A 176 12.96 3.78 -6.34
CA ASP A 176 11.79 3.69 -5.45
C ASP A 176 12.21 3.41 -3.98
N VAL A 177 13.22 2.55 -3.75
CA VAL A 177 13.77 2.26 -2.41
C VAL A 177 14.44 3.50 -1.84
N SER A 178 15.29 4.16 -2.61
CA SER A 178 16.06 5.33 -2.18
C SER A 178 15.16 6.50 -1.83
N GLN A 179 14.09 6.73 -2.59
CA GLN A 179 13.09 7.74 -2.26
C GLN A 179 12.40 7.45 -0.92
N ILE A 180 12.07 6.19 -0.60
CA ILE A 180 11.48 5.83 0.71
C ILE A 180 12.48 6.13 1.82
N ILE A 181 13.76 5.83 1.58
CA ILE A 181 14.83 6.08 2.55
C ILE A 181 14.94 7.59 2.83
N GLU A 182 15.00 8.43 1.80
CA GLU A 182 15.00 9.90 1.95
C GLU A 182 13.72 10.41 2.64
N GLU A 183 12.54 9.85 2.32
CA GLU A 183 11.28 10.21 2.99
C GLU A 183 11.34 9.98 4.51
N ASN A 184 12.19 9.07 4.98
CA ASN A 184 12.38 8.77 6.39
C ASN A 184 13.56 9.54 7.02
N GLY A 185 14.09 10.56 6.35
CA GLY A 185 15.10 11.46 6.91
C GLY A 185 16.54 10.99 6.71
N PHE A 186 16.77 10.00 5.85
CA PHE A 186 18.12 9.59 5.48
C PHE A 186 18.48 10.17 4.11
N ASP A 187 19.07 11.36 4.13
CA ASP A 187 19.41 12.13 2.95
C ASP A 187 20.62 11.55 2.18
N ASP A 188 20.82 12.04 0.95
CA ASP A 188 21.96 11.75 0.06
C ASP A 188 22.15 10.27 -0.35
N MET A 189 21.13 9.43 -0.18
CA MET A 189 21.16 8.04 -0.63
C MET A 189 20.94 7.91 -2.14
N ASN A 190 22.05 7.77 -2.88
CA ASN A 190 21.99 7.56 -4.32
C ASN A 190 21.66 6.09 -4.67
N HIS A 191 20.57 5.88 -5.40
CA HIS A 191 20.16 4.56 -5.89
C HIS A 191 21.24 3.79 -6.69
N LEU A 192 22.17 4.51 -7.33
CA LEU A 192 23.29 3.92 -8.05
C LEU A 192 24.22 3.09 -7.14
N LEU A 193 24.29 3.41 -5.84
CA LEU A 193 25.03 2.62 -4.85
C LEU A 193 24.48 1.20 -4.74
N PHE A 194 23.16 1.03 -4.79
CA PHE A 194 22.56 -0.31 -4.77
C PHE A 194 22.66 -1.00 -6.13
N CYS A 195 22.63 -0.23 -7.22
CA CYS A 195 22.75 -0.78 -8.58
C CYS A 195 24.15 -1.32 -8.87
N SER A 196 25.19 -0.77 -8.25
CA SER A 196 26.58 -1.20 -8.43
C SER A 196 26.96 -2.47 -7.68
N LEU A 197 26.11 -2.95 -6.74
CA LEU A 197 26.38 -4.15 -5.97
C LEU A 197 26.42 -5.39 -6.86
N ASN A 198 27.55 -6.10 -6.84
CA ASN A 198 27.67 -7.38 -7.51
C ASN A 198 26.90 -8.49 -6.77
N LYS A 199 26.81 -9.69 -7.37
CA LYS A 199 26.03 -10.79 -6.80
C LYS A 199 26.50 -11.22 -5.39
N THR A 200 27.81 -11.24 -5.14
CA THR A 200 28.37 -11.60 -3.83
C THR A 200 28.06 -10.53 -2.79
N GLN A 201 28.24 -9.26 -3.16
CA GLN A 201 27.88 -8.11 -2.36
C GLN A 201 26.38 -8.09 -2.02
N LEU A 202 25.50 -8.33 -2.99
CA LEU A 202 24.06 -8.47 -2.77
C LEU A 202 23.72 -9.60 -1.80
N TYR A 203 24.45 -10.72 -1.85
CA TYR A 203 24.26 -11.81 -0.91
C TYR A 203 24.66 -11.41 0.52
N ILE A 204 25.82 -10.77 0.70
CA ILE A 204 26.27 -10.26 2.00
C ILE A 204 25.25 -9.24 2.53
N PHE A 205 24.82 -8.32 1.68
CA PHE A 205 23.84 -7.28 1.98
C PHE A 205 22.53 -7.85 2.55
N ILE A 206 21.91 -8.81 1.87
CA ILE A 206 20.64 -9.40 2.34
C ILE A 206 20.81 -10.24 3.62
N ASN A 207 21.99 -10.81 3.85
CA ASN A 207 22.28 -11.53 5.09
C ASN A 207 22.41 -10.56 6.28
N PHE A 208 23.08 -9.41 6.10
CA PHE A 208 23.11 -8.37 7.12
C PHE A 208 21.71 -7.84 7.45
N ILE A 209 20.89 -7.57 6.42
CA ILE A 209 19.50 -7.16 6.64
C ILE A 209 18.73 -8.25 7.39
N HIS A 210 18.89 -9.52 7.03
CA HIS A 210 18.21 -10.62 7.71
C HIS A 210 18.58 -10.71 9.20
N LEU A 211 19.88 -10.60 9.53
CA LEU A 211 20.35 -10.64 10.92
C LEU A 211 19.73 -9.50 11.74
N ASP A 212 19.74 -8.27 11.22
CA ASP A 212 19.16 -7.13 11.91
C ASP A 212 17.62 -7.24 12.00
N LEU A 213 16.95 -7.78 10.97
CA LEU A 213 15.51 -8.04 11.00
C LEU A 213 15.14 -9.06 12.08
N VAL A 214 15.97 -10.07 12.32
CA VAL A 214 15.78 -11.05 13.40
C VAL A 214 15.85 -10.35 14.75
N ALA A 215 16.86 -9.50 14.96
CA ALA A 215 16.98 -8.70 16.18
C ALA A 215 15.77 -7.76 16.36
N TYR A 216 15.39 -7.04 15.31
CA TYR A 216 14.22 -6.14 15.30
C TYR A 216 12.90 -6.88 15.58
N ALA A 217 12.76 -8.13 15.11
CA ALA A 217 11.59 -8.95 15.39
C ALA A 217 11.59 -9.50 16.82
N ALA A 218 12.77 -9.74 17.43
CA ALA A 218 12.90 -10.25 18.78
C ALA A 218 12.49 -9.24 19.86
N GLU A 219 12.56 -7.93 19.58
CA GLU A 219 12.05 -6.87 20.45
C GLU A 219 10.56 -7.00 20.77
N HIS A 220 9.79 -7.75 19.98
CA HIS A 220 8.34 -7.92 20.15
C HIS A 220 7.98 -9.38 20.40
N THR A 221 7.37 -9.65 21.55
CA THR A 221 7.01 -11.01 21.99
C THR A 221 5.78 -11.57 21.28
N THR A 222 4.98 -10.74 20.61
CA THR A 222 3.74 -11.19 19.97
C THR A 222 4.01 -12.10 18.75
N PRO A 223 3.28 -13.23 18.61
CA PRO A 223 3.58 -14.25 17.60
C PRO A 223 3.25 -13.81 16.16
N ASN A 224 2.25 -12.94 15.96
CA ASN A 224 1.74 -12.55 14.64
C ASN A 224 2.06 -11.09 14.27
N THR A 225 3.32 -10.69 14.38
CA THR A 225 3.74 -9.33 13.99
C THR A 225 4.17 -9.25 12.53
N SER A 226 3.97 -8.09 11.91
CA SER A 226 4.55 -7.78 10.60
C SER A 226 6.07 -7.92 10.59
N ARG A 227 6.75 -7.72 11.74
CA ARG A 227 8.20 -7.88 11.87
C ARG A 227 8.66 -9.32 11.59
N LYS A 228 8.02 -10.33 12.20
CA LYS A 228 8.32 -11.75 11.92
C LYS A 228 8.02 -12.13 10.48
N LYS A 229 6.96 -11.55 9.90
CA LYS A 229 6.65 -11.70 8.47
C LYS A 229 7.80 -11.20 7.58
N TYR A 230 8.44 -10.07 7.92
CA TYR A 230 9.59 -9.54 7.16
C TYR A 230 10.82 -10.45 7.25
N VAL A 231 11.08 -11.04 8.42
CA VAL A 231 12.14 -12.05 8.60
C VAL A 231 11.91 -13.23 7.66
N GLU A 232 10.69 -13.78 7.62
CA GLU A 232 10.38 -14.93 6.77
C GLU A 232 10.46 -14.59 5.27
N TRP A 233 10.04 -13.39 4.88
CA TRP A 233 10.21 -12.91 3.50
C TRP A 233 11.69 -12.81 3.11
N MET A 234 12.54 -12.29 4.00
CA MET A 234 13.98 -12.17 3.76
C MET A 234 14.67 -13.54 3.73
N LYS A 235 14.31 -14.44 4.64
CA LYS A 235 14.79 -15.82 4.66
C LYS A 235 14.42 -16.56 3.36
N THR A 236 13.20 -16.39 2.89
CA THR A 236 12.75 -16.94 1.60
C THR A 236 13.56 -16.37 0.43
N LEU A 237 13.87 -15.07 0.44
CA LEU A 237 14.71 -14.44 -0.58
C LEU A 237 16.13 -15.04 -0.58
N ILE A 238 16.77 -15.15 0.60
CA ILE A 238 18.10 -15.74 0.75
C ILE A 238 18.11 -17.19 0.25
N SER A 239 17.12 -17.99 0.64
CA SER A 239 16.98 -19.37 0.18
C SER A 239 16.87 -19.46 -1.35
N LYS A 240 16.08 -18.57 -1.98
CA LYS A 240 15.99 -18.48 -3.44
C LYS A 240 17.31 -18.05 -4.06
N PHE A 241 18.02 -17.10 -3.44
CA PHE A 241 19.30 -16.61 -3.92
C PHE A 241 20.36 -17.72 -4.00
N VAL A 242 20.37 -18.63 -3.03
CA VAL A 242 21.27 -19.80 -2.98
C VAL A 242 20.80 -20.90 -3.94
N LYS A 243 19.50 -21.23 -3.94
CA LYS A 243 18.95 -22.34 -4.72
C LYS A 243 18.98 -22.09 -6.23
N TYR A 244 18.74 -20.85 -6.66
CA TYR A 244 18.62 -20.52 -8.08
C TYR A 244 19.87 -19.78 -8.58
N LYS A 245 20.41 -20.21 -9.73
CA LYS A 245 21.51 -19.53 -10.41
C LYS A 245 21.02 -18.29 -11.17
N TYR A 246 20.50 -17.30 -10.45
CA TYR A 246 20.09 -16.02 -11.06
C TYR A 246 21.28 -15.28 -11.67
N ALA A 247 21.04 -14.65 -12.83
CA ALA A 247 21.91 -13.60 -13.36
C ALA A 247 21.98 -12.41 -12.40
N SER A 248 23.06 -11.61 -12.47
CA SER A 248 23.31 -10.51 -11.53
C SER A 248 22.15 -9.51 -11.45
N LEU A 249 21.64 -9.05 -12.60
CA LEU A 249 20.51 -8.12 -12.67
C LEU A 249 19.22 -8.72 -12.10
N GLN A 250 18.94 -10.00 -12.37
CA GLN A 250 17.75 -10.68 -11.84
C GLN A 250 17.82 -10.82 -10.31
N ALA A 251 19.00 -11.09 -9.78
CA ALA A 251 19.25 -11.12 -8.35
C ALA A 251 18.99 -9.73 -7.73
N SER A 252 19.58 -8.67 -8.31
CA SER A 252 19.38 -7.27 -7.89
C SER A 252 17.90 -6.88 -7.91
N TYR A 253 17.18 -7.21 -8.99
CA TYR A 253 15.74 -6.98 -9.11
C TYR A 253 14.94 -7.64 -7.97
N ASN A 254 15.23 -8.91 -7.67
CA ASN A 254 14.52 -9.67 -6.64
C ASN A 254 14.76 -9.08 -5.24
N VAL A 255 15.98 -8.60 -4.97
CA VAL A 255 16.31 -7.89 -3.72
C VAL A 255 15.53 -6.59 -3.63
N ALA A 256 15.63 -5.71 -4.63
CA ALA A 256 14.92 -4.42 -4.65
C ALA A 256 13.41 -4.60 -4.47
N ARG A 257 12.81 -5.56 -5.20
CA ARG A 257 11.38 -5.87 -5.10
C ARG A 257 10.96 -6.35 -3.72
N SER A 258 11.80 -7.15 -3.06
CA SER A 258 11.51 -7.68 -1.72
C SER A 258 11.61 -6.58 -0.67
N LEU A 259 12.63 -5.73 -0.75
CA LEU A 259 12.77 -4.57 0.12
C LEU A 259 11.62 -3.58 -0.04
N LEU A 260 11.23 -3.27 -1.29
CA LEU A 260 10.04 -2.45 -1.54
C LEU A 260 8.78 -3.06 -0.94
N SER A 261 8.63 -4.38 -0.98
CA SER A 261 7.46 -5.04 -0.39
C SER A 261 7.43 -4.88 1.12
N ILE A 262 8.59 -5.02 1.79
CA ILE A 262 8.74 -4.81 3.23
C ILE A 262 8.47 -3.33 3.60
N LEU A 263 9.11 -2.40 2.90
CA LEU A 263 8.99 -0.96 3.17
C LEU A 263 7.56 -0.44 2.95
N ASN A 264 6.87 -0.91 1.91
CA ASN A 264 5.49 -0.48 1.63
C ASN A 264 4.44 -1.11 2.56
N ASP A 265 4.76 -2.25 3.19
CA ASP A 265 3.90 -2.92 4.16
C ASP A 265 4.03 -2.31 5.57
N SER A 266 5.21 -1.78 5.91
CA SER A 266 5.44 -1.16 7.22
C SER A 266 4.68 0.17 7.36
N PRO A 267 3.92 0.39 8.46
CA PRO A 267 3.32 1.68 8.75
C PRO A 267 4.38 2.75 9.05
N GLU A 268 5.47 2.36 9.70
CA GLU A 268 6.58 3.22 10.10
C GLU A 268 7.89 2.59 9.60
N PRO A 269 8.38 2.97 8.40
CA PRO A 269 9.53 2.32 7.79
C PRO A 269 10.89 2.84 8.29
N TYR A 270 10.95 3.83 9.19
CA TYR A 270 12.22 4.43 9.67
C TYR A 270 13.27 3.40 10.10
N THR A 271 12.94 2.49 11.02
CA THR A 271 13.88 1.45 11.49
C THR A 271 14.32 0.51 10.37
N LEU A 272 13.42 0.22 9.41
CA LEU A 272 13.76 -0.61 8.26
C LEU A 272 14.70 0.11 7.29
N CYS A 273 14.49 1.41 7.07
CA CYS A 273 15.41 2.24 6.31
C CYS A 273 16.80 2.28 6.96
N PHE A 274 16.86 2.44 8.29
CA PHE A 274 18.11 2.38 9.05
C PHE A 274 18.83 1.04 8.85
N ILE A 275 18.12 -0.09 8.98
CA ILE A 275 18.69 -1.43 8.76
C ILE A 275 19.25 -1.56 7.34
N ILE A 276 18.53 -1.08 6.32
CA ILE A 276 18.97 -1.12 4.93
C ILE A 276 20.27 -0.32 4.75
N ILE A 277 20.33 0.91 5.25
CA ILE A 277 21.51 1.77 5.12
C ILE A 277 22.70 1.20 5.87
N SER A 278 22.50 0.84 7.14
CA SER A 278 23.54 0.23 7.98
C SER A 278 24.12 -1.04 7.34
N SER A 279 23.28 -1.82 6.65
CA SER A 279 23.73 -3.00 5.92
C SER A 279 24.63 -2.68 4.73
N VAL A 280 24.37 -1.60 3.99
CA VAL A 280 25.29 -1.16 2.91
C VAL A 280 26.59 -0.61 3.47
N CYS A 281 26.54 0.18 4.54
CA CYS A 281 27.73 0.79 5.14
C CYS A 281 28.68 -0.22 5.80
N ARG A 282 28.19 -1.41 6.17
CA ARG A 282 28.98 -2.50 6.78
C ARG A 282 29.68 -3.41 5.77
N MET A 283 29.37 -3.28 4.48
CA MET A 283 29.94 -4.10 3.40
C MET A 283 31.28 -3.57 2.94
#